data_AF-A0A497STZ3-F1
#
_entry.id   AF-A0A497STZ3-F1
#
_cell.length_a   1.000
_cell.length_b   1.000
_cell.length_c   1.000
_cell.angle_alpha   90.00
_cell.angle_beta   90.00
_cell.angle_gamma   90.00
#
_symmetry.space_group_name_H-M   'P 1'
#
loop_
_entity.id
_entity.type
_entity.pdbx_description
1 polymer ?
#
loop_
_entity_poly.entity_id
_entity_poly.type
_entity_poly.pdbx_seq_one_letter_code
_entity_poly.pdbx_strand_id
1 'polypeptide(L)'
;MPLIDRLRLRREQRFKRVKELITQRRQTTLSQIVQRDVKAVQLMKALRFRLREVQDAIAKSIVYVRSEKRRKQLLEIVYFANAVRRDIDRTLARYEHNMVQTYGIDRLHECINKIVQCARSGMSGLMPDVDNLTHELAHHYYAPINPSHYHFTANMIRLTDLTVQFMQGMKAELYTAYRADLHDVASPWIRTANVLLQLAEFLEMLMRKKGRRVKVKNKARGHYGTIGYDEPIHTIININLTPVDSLPLDTLLGNTYEFAREKAISLGRPELATKFIALAVFAIPERRVFKKYTFETDDLFSYTYRVTKHRYW
;
A
#
# COMPACT_ATOMS: atom_id res chain seq x y z
N MET A 1 -16.03 -28.93 60.56
CA MET A 1 -15.71 -28.68 59.14
C MET A 1 -16.96 -28.92 58.31
N PRO A 2 -17.40 -27.99 57.45
CA PRO A 2 -18.60 -28.20 56.66
C PRO A 2 -18.36 -29.33 55.64
N LEU A 3 -19.31 -30.26 55.55
CA LEU A 3 -19.31 -31.34 54.56
C LEU A 3 -19.24 -30.73 53.17
N ILE A 4 -18.12 -30.92 52.49
CA ILE A 4 -17.93 -30.51 51.10
C ILE A 4 -19.02 -31.20 50.28
N ASP A 5 -19.90 -30.39 49.69
CA ASP A 5 -21.05 -30.84 48.93
C ASP A 5 -20.59 -31.45 47.60
N ARG A 6 -20.20 -32.74 47.64
CA ARG A 6 -19.52 -33.48 46.56
C ARG A 6 -20.32 -33.44 45.25
N LEU A 7 -21.64 -33.29 45.32
CA LEU A 7 -22.53 -33.17 44.17
C LEU A 7 -22.36 -31.84 43.45
N ARG A 8 -22.19 -30.74 44.18
CA ARG A 8 -21.95 -29.40 43.62
C ARG A 8 -20.61 -29.33 42.90
N LEU A 9 -19.54 -29.84 43.53
CA LEU A 9 -18.21 -29.93 42.89
C LEU A 9 -18.22 -30.78 41.62
N ARG A 10 -18.95 -31.90 41.62
CA ARG A 10 -19.11 -32.74 40.41
C ARG A 10 -19.83 -32.00 39.29
N ARG A 11 -20.88 -31.23 39.61
CA ARG A 11 -21.58 -30.39 38.61
C ARG A 11 -20.67 -29.31 38.05
N GLU A 12 -19.94 -28.59 38.90
CA GLU A 12 -19.00 -27.54 38.47
C GLU A 12 -17.88 -28.10 37.60
N GLN A 13 -17.30 -29.26 37.96
CA GLN A 13 -16.32 -29.96 37.13
C GLN A 13 -16.90 -30.42 35.79
N ARG A 14 -18.16 -30.88 35.77
CA ARG A 14 -18.84 -31.29 34.53
C ARG A 14 -19.08 -30.08 33.61
N PHE A 15 -19.53 -28.96 34.15
CA PHE A 15 -19.69 -27.71 33.38
C PHE A 15 -18.37 -27.16 32.86
N LYS A 16 -17.29 -27.22 33.64
CA LYS A 16 -15.93 -26.85 33.18
C LYS A 16 -15.50 -27.72 32.00
N ARG A 17 -15.62 -29.05 32.10
CA ARG A 17 -15.31 -29.98 31.00
C ARG A 17 -16.15 -29.73 29.75
N VAL A 18 -17.45 -29.47 29.92
CA VAL A 18 -18.33 -29.14 28.78
C VAL A 18 -17.91 -27.83 28.12
N LYS A 19 -17.58 -26.81 28.91
CA LYS A 19 -17.09 -25.52 28.39
C LYS A 19 -15.77 -25.69 27.64
N GLU A 20 -14.84 -26.47 28.19
CA GLU A 20 -13.56 -26.82 27.54
C GLU A 20 -13.78 -27.53 26.20
N LEU A 21 -14.65 -28.54 26.16
CA LEU A 21 -15.00 -29.26 24.93
C LEU A 21 -15.62 -28.35 23.86
N ILE A 22 -16.51 -27.44 24.27
CA ILE A 22 -17.11 -26.44 23.36
C ILE A 22 -16.03 -25.50 22.82
N THR A 23 -15.14 -25.00 23.68
CA THR A 23 -14.05 -24.13 23.25
C THR A 23 -13.08 -24.83 22.30
N GLN A 24 -12.73 -26.09 22.57
CA GLN A 24 -11.88 -26.90 21.71
C GLN A 24 -12.54 -27.17 20.35
N ARG A 25 -13.83 -27.53 20.33
CA ARG A 25 -14.60 -27.69 19.08
C ARG A 25 -14.65 -26.39 18.27
N ARG A 26 -14.82 -25.25 18.94
CA ARG A 26 -14.82 -23.94 18.28
C ARG A 26 -13.45 -23.61 17.70
N GLN A 27 -12.37 -23.90 18.42
CA GLN A 27 -11.01 -23.71 17.92
C GLN A 27 -10.68 -24.61 16.73
N THR A 28 -11.11 -25.88 16.74
CA THR A 28 -10.88 -26.80 15.62
C THR A 28 -11.70 -26.46 14.38
N THR A 29 -12.95 -26.01 14.55
CA THR A 29 -13.76 -25.52 13.42
C THR A 29 -13.17 -24.24 12.83
N LEU A 30 -12.74 -23.29 13.68
CA LEU A 30 -12.06 -22.09 13.20
C LEU A 30 -10.75 -22.41 12.47
N SER A 31 -9.92 -23.32 12.99
CA SER A 31 -8.67 -23.69 12.33
C SER A 31 -8.90 -24.37 10.98
N GLN A 32 -9.93 -25.21 10.85
CA GLN A 32 -10.33 -25.81 9.58
C GLN A 32 -10.83 -24.78 8.56
N ILE A 33 -11.60 -23.78 9.00
CA ILE A 33 -12.06 -22.67 8.14
C ILE A 33 -10.85 -21.87 7.65
N VAL A 34 -9.95 -21.47 8.56
CA VAL A 34 -8.72 -20.73 8.21
C VAL A 34 -7.85 -21.52 7.23
N GLN A 35 -7.67 -22.83 7.43
CA GLN A 35 -6.92 -23.68 6.50
C GLN A 35 -7.55 -23.74 5.10
N ARG A 36 -8.88 -23.81 5.01
CA ARG A 36 -9.61 -23.76 3.73
C ARG A 36 -9.43 -22.42 3.04
N ASP A 37 -9.52 -21.32 3.79
CA ASP A 37 -9.36 -19.97 3.25
C ASP A 37 -7.93 -19.72 2.77
N VAL A 38 -6.91 -20.14 3.54
CA VAL A 38 -5.50 -20.07 3.13
C VAL A 38 -5.27 -20.83 1.82
N LYS A 39 -5.83 -22.05 1.72
CA LYS A 39 -5.73 -22.87 0.50
C LYS A 39 -6.46 -22.21 -0.69
N ALA A 40 -7.63 -21.63 -0.46
CA ALA A 40 -8.37 -20.89 -1.49
C ALA A 40 -7.55 -19.69 -2.00
N VAL A 41 -6.97 -18.89 -1.11
CA VAL A 41 -6.12 -17.76 -1.47
C VAL A 41 -4.88 -18.20 -2.25
N GLN A 42 -4.23 -19.30 -1.86
CA GLN A 42 -3.10 -19.86 -2.60
C GLN A 42 -3.50 -20.26 -4.03
N LEU A 43 -4.63 -20.95 -4.18
CA LEU A 43 -5.16 -21.34 -5.48
C LEU A 43 -5.51 -20.11 -6.34
N MET A 44 -6.13 -19.09 -5.75
CA MET A 44 -6.44 -17.83 -6.47
C MET A 44 -5.17 -17.11 -6.93
N LYS A 45 -4.12 -17.06 -6.10
CA LYS A 45 -2.81 -16.49 -6.48
C LYS A 45 -2.16 -17.28 -7.62
N ALA A 46 -2.21 -18.61 -7.56
CA ALA A 46 -1.70 -19.48 -8.62
C ALA A 46 -2.49 -19.28 -9.93
N LEU A 47 -3.81 -19.21 -9.85
CA LEU A 47 -4.70 -18.97 -10.99
C LEU A 47 -4.42 -17.60 -11.62
N ARG A 48 -4.29 -16.55 -10.80
CA ARG A 48 -3.90 -15.20 -11.24
C ARG A 48 -2.60 -15.21 -12.03
N PHE A 49 -1.59 -15.94 -11.54
CA PHE A 49 -0.30 -16.06 -12.21
C PHE A 49 -0.43 -16.79 -13.56
N ARG A 50 -1.14 -17.92 -13.60
CA ARG A 50 -1.40 -18.67 -14.85
C ARG A 50 -2.15 -17.83 -15.89
N LEU A 51 -3.18 -17.10 -15.48
CA LEU A 51 -3.91 -16.20 -16.40
C LEU A 51 -3.01 -15.13 -16.99
N ARG A 52 -2.06 -14.61 -16.21
CA ARG A 52 -1.06 -13.66 -16.70
C ARG A 52 -0.11 -14.29 -17.72
N GLU A 53 0.37 -15.51 -17.47
CA GLU A 53 1.23 -16.23 -18.42
C GLU A 53 0.52 -16.44 -19.77
N VAL A 54 -0.76 -16.83 -19.73
CA VAL A 54 -1.59 -16.99 -20.93
C VAL A 54 -1.72 -15.68 -21.69
N GLN A 55 -1.97 -14.57 -20.98
CA GLN A 55 -2.03 -13.25 -21.60
C GLN A 55 -0.71 -12.84 -22.26
N ASP A 56 0.41 -13.03 -21.57
CA ASP A 56 1.73 -12.68 -22.08
C ASP A 56 2.10 -13.54 -23.32
N ALA A 57 1.69 -14.82 -23.34
CA ALA A 57 1.87 -15.71 -24.48
C ALA A 57 1.00 -15.29 -25.69
N ILE A 58 -0.26 -14.93 -25.46
CA ILE A 58 -1.15 -14.45 -26.52
C ILE A 58 -0.66 -13.11 -27.07
N ALA A 59 -0.26 -12.17 -26.20
CA ALA A 59 0.25 -10.86 -26.61
C ALA A 59 1.50 -10.96 -27.51
N LYS A 60 2.38 -11.94 -27.25
CA LYS A 60 3.54 -12.21 -28.12
C LYS A 60 3.15 -12.81 -29.47
N SER A 61 2.18 -13.71 -29.49
CA SER A 61 1.81 -14.45 -30.71
C SER A 61 0.88 -13.66 -31.63
N ILE A 62 0.02 -12.79 -31.08
CA ILE A 62 -1.05 -12.11 -31.84
C ILE A 62 -0.53 -11.19 -32.96
N VAL A 63 0.66 -10.63 -32.78
CA VAL A 63 1.34 -9.77 -33.78
C VAL A 63 1.61 -10.56 -35.07
N TYR A 64 1.89 -11.86 -34.96
CA TYR A 64 2.23 -12.73 -36.09
C TYR A 64 1.02 -13.44 -36.71
N VAL A 65 -0.17 -13.31 -36.12
CA VAL A 65 -1.40 -13.94 -36.64
C VAL A 65 -2.01 -13.08 -37.75
N ARG A 66 -2.04 -13.63 -38.97
CA ARG A 66 -2.63 -12.98 -40.17
C ARG A 66 -4.14 -13.17 -40.31
N SER A 67 -4.70 -14.24 -39.74
CA SER A 67 -6.15 -14.51 -39.81
C SER A 67 -6.93 -13.64 -38.82
N GLU A 68 -7.85 -12.83 -39.32
CA GLU A 68 -8.72 -11.98 -38.49
C GLU A 68 -9.59 -12.80 -37.52
N LYS A 69 -10.16 -13.91 -37.98
CA LYS A 69 -11.00 -14.80 -37.17
C LYS A 69 -10.23 -15.36 -35.98
N ARG A 70 -8.99 -15.81 -36.21
CA ARG A 70 -8.11 -16.32 -35.15
C ARG A 70 -7.65 -15.20 -34.20
N ARG A 71 -7.37 -14.01 -34.72
CA ARG A 71 -7.02 -12.84 -33.91
C ARG A 71 -8.18 -12.43 -32.98
N LYS A 72 -9.42 -12.43 -33.47
CA LYS A 72 -10.62 -12.13 -32.67
C LYS A 72 -10.80 -13.13 -31.51
N GLN A 73 -10.68 -14.43 -31.79
CA GLN A 73 -10.76 -15.47 -30.76
C GLN A 73 -9.68 -15.32 -29.67
N LEU A 74 -8.44 -14.99 -30.05
CA LEU A 74 -7.36 -14.74 -29.10
C LEU A 74 -7.62 -13.51 -28.22
N LEU A 75 -8.19 -12.44 -28.78
CA LEU A 75 -8.59 -11.26 -28.01
C LEU A 75 -9.73 -11.55 -27.04
N GLU A 76 -10.72 -12.35 -27.44
CA GLU A 76 -11.80 -12.80 -26.56
C GLU A 76 -11.24 -13.59 -25.36
N ILE A 77 -10.30 -14.51 -25.59
CA ILE A 77 -9.62 -15.25 -24.51
C ILE A 77 -8.88 -14.29 -23.57
N VAL A 78 -8.16 -13.30 -24.09
CA VAL A 78 -7.46 -12.30 -23.28
C VAL A 78 -8.44 -11.44 -22.47
N TYR A 79 -9.59 -11.08 -23.05
CA TYR A 79 -10.65 -10.35 -22.37
C TYR A 79 -11.22 -11.15 -21.20
N PHE A 80 -11.60 -12.41 -21.42
CA PHE A 80 -12.12 -13.28 -20.35
C PHE A 80 -11.07 -13.54 -19.26
N ALA A 81 -9.82 -13.80 -19.64
CA ALA A 81 -8.72 -13.93 -18.69
C ALA A 81 -8.54 -12.66 -17.84
N ASN A 82 -8.68 -11.47 -18.44
CA ASN A 82 -8.62 -10.20 -17.72
C ASN A 82 -9.81 -10.01 -16.77
N ALA A 83 -11.03 -10.36 -17.19
CA ALA A 83 -12.21 -10.27 -16.35
C ALA A 83 -12.08 -11.16 -15.10
N VAL A 84 -11.73 -12.43 -15.28
CA VAL A 84 -11.52 -13.38 -14.16
C VAL A 84 -10.39 -12.91 -13.26
N ARG A 85 -9.29 -12.41 -13.82
CA ARG A 85 -8.16 -11.87 -13.04
C ARG A 85 -8.59 -10.66 -12.19
N ARG A 86 -9.40 -9.76 -12.76
CA ARG A 86 -9.93 -8.58 -12.04
C ARG A 86 -10.90 -8.99 -10.94
N ASP A 87 -11.74 -10.00 -11.15
CA ASP A 87 -12.64 -10.51 -10.11
C ASP A 87 -11.89 -11.22 -8.98
N ILE A 88 -10.79 -11.91 -9.29
CA ILE A 88 -9.85 -12.44 -8.28
C ILE A 88 -9.21 -11.30 -7.49
N ASP A 89 -8.75 -10.25 -8.16
CA ASP A 89 -8.16 -9.09 -7.49
C ASP A 89 -9.21 -8.37 -6.61
N ARG A 90 -10.49 -8.32 -7.03
CA ARG A 90 -11.61 -7.80 -6.23
C ARG A 90 -11.95 -8.66 -5.03
N THR A 91 -11.95 -9.98 -5.18
CA THR A 91 -12.22 -10.92 -4.07
C THR A 91 -11.08 -10.95 -3.06
N LEU A 92 -9.83 -10.78 -3.52
CA LEU A 92 -8.70 -10.50 -2.63
C LEU A 92 -8.82 -9.12 -1.97
N ALA A 93 -9.37 -8.12 -2.64
CA ALA A 93 -9.65 -6.81 -2.03
C ALA A 93 -10.80 -6.87 -1.00
N ARG A 94 -11.79 -7.77 -1.17
CA ARG A 94 -12.84 -8.05 -0.16
C ARG A 94 -12.30 -8.65 1.14
N TYR A 95 -11.01 -8.98 1.20
CA TYR A 95 -10.35 -9.44 2.41
C TYR A 95 -10.51 -8.45 3.57
N GLU A 96 -10.46 -7.14 3.34
CA GLU A 96 -10.65 -6.13 4.41
C GLU A 96 -12.05 -6.22 5.03
N HIS A 97 -13.09 -6.40 4.20
CA HIS A 97 -14.46 -6.60 4.67
C HIS A 97 -14.62 -7.90 5.46
N ASN A 98 -14.03 -8.99 4.98
CA ASN A 98 -14.08 -10.29 5.65
C ASN A 98 -13.31 -10.27 6.99
N MET A 99 -12.21 -9.51 7.09
CA MET A 99 -11.48 -9.35 8.35
C MET A 99 -12.35 -8.66 9.41
N VAL A 100 -13.07 -7.60 9.04
CA VAL A 100 -13.99 -6.90 9.94
C VAL A 100 -15.10 -7.83 10.44
N GLN A 101 -15.68 -8.64 9.55
CA GLN A 101 -16.73 -9.60 9.91
C GLN A 101 -16.23 -10.75 10.80
N THR A 102 -15.00 -11.22 10.59
CA THR A 102 -14.48 -12.43 11.25
C THR A 102 -13.84 -12.14 12.60
N TYR A 103 -13.08 -11.04 12.71
CA TYR A 103 -12.29 -10.74 13.91
C TYR A 103 -12.93 -9.69 14.82
N GLY A 104 -13.91 -8.93 14.31
CA GLY A 104 -14.52 -7.81 15.02
C GLY A 104 -13.68 -6.54 14.97
N ILE A 105 -14.35 -5.38 15.03
CA ILE A 105 -13.73 -4.06 14.88
C ILE A 105 -12.72 -3.79 16.02
N ASP A 106 -13.06 -4.14 17.25
CA ASP A 106 -12.22 -3.86 18.43
C ASP A 106 -10.85 -4.54 18.35
N ARG A 107 -10.85 -5.81 17.94
CA ARG A 107 -9.61 -6.59 17.81
C ARG A 107 -8.73 -6.07 16.68
N LEU A 108 -9.33 -5.66 15.56
CA LEU A 108 -8.59 -5.05 14.46
C LEU A 108 -7.99 -3.71 14.86
N HIS A 109 -8.73 -2.90 15.62
CA HIS A 109 -8.24 -1.64 16.16
C HIS A 109 -7.03 -1.84 17.07
N GLU A 110 -7.06 -2.82 17.98
CA GLU A 110 -5.90 -3.17 18.80
C GLU A 110 -4.69 -3.57 17.96
N CYS A 111 -4.87 -4.42 16.95
CA CYS A 111 -3.80 -4.85 16.06
C CYS A 111 -3.20 -3.68 15.29
N ILE A 112 -4.04 -2.81 14.71
CA ILE A 112 -3.61 -1.63 13.97
C ILE A 112 -2.91 -0.64 14.89
N ASN A 113 -3.38 -0.47 16.14
CA ASN A 113 -2.70 0.37 17.12
C ASN A 113 -1.29 -0.13 17.45
N LYS A 114 -1.07 -1.45 17.55
CA LYS A 114 0.29 -2.01 17.70
C LYS A 114 1.17 -1.69 16.49
N ILE A 115 0.62 -1.76 15.27
CA ILE A 115 1.33 -1.38 14.03
C ILE A 115 1.67 0.11 14.04
N VAL A 116 0.72 0.96 14.43
CA VAL A 116 0.90 2.41 14.60
C VAL A 116 2.01 2.72 15.61
N GLN A 117 2.04 2.02 16.73
CA GLN A 117 3.10 2.17 17.73
C GLN A 117 4.47 1.77 17.16
N CYS A 118 4.56 0.68 16.40
CA CYS A 118 5.80 0.28 15.73
C CYS A 118 6.26 1.30 14.67
N ALA A 119 5.32 1.89 13.93
CA ALA A 119 5.61 2.95 12.96
C ALA A 119 6.13 4.21 13.66
N ARG A 120 5.48 4.63 14.76
CA ARG A 120 5.88 5.79 15.59
C ARG A 120 7.27 5.63 16.18
N SER A 121 7.60 4.44 16.68
CA SER A 121 8.89 4.15 17.32
C SER A 121 10.04 4.07 16.32
N GLY A 122 9.77 4.05 15.01
CA GLY A 122 10.81 3.93 13.99
C GLY A 122 11.43 2.52 13.93
N MET A 123 10.73 1.49 14.40
CA MET A 123 11.22 0.10 14.35
C MET A 123 11.23 -0.48 12.93
N SER A 124 12.36 -1.03 12.50
CA SER A 124 12.49 -1.74 11.22
C SER A 124 11.81 -3.13 11.26
N GLY A 125 10.49 -3.15 11.44
CA GLY A 125 9.70 -4.38 11.58
C GLY A 125 8.69 -4.30 12.73
N LEU A 126 8.03 -5.43 12.97
CA LEU A 126 7.20 -5.64 14.16
C LEU A 126 8.05 -6.19 15.31
N MET A 127 7.55 -6.05 16.54
CA MET A 127 8.12 -6.76 17.68
C MET A 127 7.94 -8.29 17.51
N PRO A 128 8.88 -9.11 18.00
CA PRO A 128 8.82 -10.57 17.83
C PRO A 128 7.62 -11.21 18.55
N ASP A 129 7.13 -10.60 19.63
CA ASP A 129 6.05 -11.15 20.48
C ASP A 129 4.63 -10.75 20.00
N VAL A 130 4.52 -10.24 18.78
CA VAL A 130 3.27 -9.75 18.21
C VAL A 130 2.41 -10.93 17.73
N ASP A 131 1.11 -10.85 17.94
CA ASP A 131 0.16 -11.90 17.54
C ASP A 131 0.12 -12.09 16.01
N ASN A 132 -0.18 -13.33 15.58
CA ASN A 132 -0.20 -13.70 14.16
C ASN A 132 -1.11 -12.81 13.31
N LEU A 133 -2.25 -12.37 13.86
CA LEU A 133 -3.19 -11.50 13.15
C LEU A 133 -2.56 -10.13 12.87
N THR A 134 -1.93 -9.52 13.87
CA THR A 134 -1.18 -8.28 13.69
C THR A 134 -0.02 -8.44 12.69
N HIS A 135 0.65 -9.60 12.68
CA HIS A 135 1.68 -9.90 11.69
C HIS A 135 1.13 -9.98 10.25
N GLU A 136 -0.02 -10.63 10.07
CA GLU A 136 -0.71 -10.66 8.77
C GLU A 136 -1.16 -9.26 8.33
N LEU A 137 -1.78 -8.47 9.22
CA LEU A 137 -2.18 -7.09 8.95
C LEU A 137 -0.97 -6.22 8.59
N ALA A 138 0.16 -6.39 9.27
CA ALA A 138 1.37 -5.65 8.97
C ALA A 138 1.94 -5.99 7.59
N HIS A 139 1.84 -7.22 7.10
CA HIS A 139 2.24 -7.52 5.71
C HIS A 139 1.48 -6.71 4.66
N HIS A 140 0.24 -6.29 4.97
CA HIS A 140 -0.62 -5.56 4.06
C HIS A 140 -0.51 -4.04 4.22
N TYR A 141 -0.48 -3.57 5.46
CA TYR A 141 -0.53 -2.13 5.77
C TYR A 141 0.80 -1.55 6.21
N TYR A 142 1.66 -2.33 6.86
CA TYR A 142 2.95 -1.85 7.32
C TYR A 142 3.98 -1.98 6.21
N ALA A 143 4.54 -0.85 5.79
CA ALA A 143 5.58 -0.79 4.79
C ALA A 143 6.91 -0.37 5.45
N PRO A 144 7.69 -1.33 5.98
CA PRO A 144 9.08 -1.08 6.31
C PRO A 144 9.86 -0.99 4.99
N ILE A 145 10.25 0.21 4.58
CA ILE A 145 11.02 0.36 3.36
C ILE A 145 12.49 -0.03 3.65
N ASN A 146 12.92 -1.12 3.03
CA ASN A 146 14.18 -1.84 3.29
C ASN A 146 15.44 -0.93 3.19
N PRO A 147 16.42 -1.07 4.11
CA PRO A 147 17.61 -0.24 4.23
C PRO A 147 18.71 -0.43 3.17
N SER A 148 18.55 -1.35 2.21
CA SER A 148 19.56 -1.56 1.13
C SER A 148 19.60 -0.42 0.08
N HIS A 149 18.74 0.58 0.20
CA HIS A 149 18.78 1.82 -0.57
C HIS A 149 18.89 3.01 0.39
N TYR A 150 20.11 3.55 0.54
CA TYR A 150 20.55 4.57 1.50
C TYR A 150 19.75 5.90 1.60
N HIS A 151 18.66 6.07 0.85
CA HIS A 151 17.78 7.26 0.90
C HIS A 151 16.31 6.94 1.25
N PHE A 152 15.98 5.67 1.54
CA PHE A 152 14.59 5.21 1.58
C PHE A 152 14.10 4.62 2.91
N THR A 153 14.82 4.73 4.04
CA THR A 153 14.34 4.18 5.33
C THR A 153 13.17 4.99 5.90
N ALA A 154 11.97 4.41 5.87
CA ALA A 154 10.81 4.94 6.57
C ALA A 154 9.86 3.80 6.91
N ASN A 155 9.35 3.81 8.13
CA ASN A 155 8.30 2.91 8.59
C ASN A 155 6.98 3.62 8.42
N MET A 156 6.27 3.24 7.36
CA MET A 156 5.04 3.91 6.99
C MET A 156 3.87 2.93 7.07
N ILE A 157 2.69 3.49 7.28
CA ILE A 157 1.42 2.77 7.19
C ILE A 157 0.76 3.16 5.88
N ARG A 158 0.37 2.18 5.09
CA ARG A 158 -0.43 2.39 3.89
C ARG A 158 -1.83 2.86 4.31
N LEU A 159 -2.25 3.97 3.73
CA LEU A 159 -3.63 4.44 3.89
C LEU A 159 -4.56 3.64 2.96
N THR A 160 -5.58 3.05 3.57
CA THR A 160 -6.76 2.41 2.98
C THR A 160 -7.97 2.87 3.77
N ASP A 161 -9.19 2.60 3.30
CA ASP A 161 -10.39 3.03 4.03
C ASP A 161 -10.39 2.51 5.48
N LEU A 162 -9.96 1.27 5.68
CA LEU A 162 -9.80 0.69 7.00
C LEU A 162 -8.81 1.46 7.88
N THR A 163 -7.59 1.71 7.39
CA THR A 163 -6.56 2.37 8.20
C THR A 163 -6.85 3.84 8.42
N VAL A 164 -7.52 4.52 7.49
CA VAL A 164 -7.99 5.90 7.66
C VAL A 164 -9.03 5.99 8.76
N GLN A 165 -10.01 5.09 8.81
CA GLN A 165 -11.03 5.07 9.87
C GLN A 165 -10.39 4.91 11.26
N PHE A 166 -9.40 4.02 11.39
CA PHE A 166 -8.74 3.79 12.68
C PHE A 166 -7.72 4.86 13.06
N MET A 167 -7.16 5.57 12.08
CA MET A 167 -6.17 6.62 12.31
C MET A 167 -6.75 8.04 12.19
N GLN A 168 -8.07 8.17 12.08
CA GLN A 168 -8.74 9.44 11.85
C GLN A 168 -8.41 10.44 12.97
N GLY A 169 -8.04 11.66 12.59
CA GLY A 169 -7.66 12.73 13.52
C GLY A 169 -6.21 12.66 14.01
N MET A 170 -5.45 11.60 13.70
CA MET A 170 -4.03 11.55 14.05
C MET A 170 -3.21 12.48 13.15
N LYS A 171 -2.26 13.21 13.74
CA LYS A 171 -1.30 14.01 12.95
C LYS A 171 -0.26 13.09 12.32
N ALA A 172 0.03 13.27 11.04
CA ALA A 172 0.97 12.40 10.32
C ALA A 172 1.75 13.15 9.23
N GLU A 173 2.93 12.64 8.91
CA GLU A 173 3.61 12.97 7.65
C GLU A 173 3.04 12.09 6.55
N LEU A 174 2.42 12.70 5.54
CA LEU A 174 1.79 12.03 4.41
C LEU A 174 2.76 11.95 3.23
N TYR A 175 2.75 10.80 2.57
CA TYR A 175 3.62 10.46 1.46
C TYR A 175 2.80 9.82 0.34
N THR A 176 3.19 10.10 -0.89
CA THR A 176 2.67 9.43 -2.07
C THR A 176 3.78 8.61 -2.70
N ALA A 177 3.49 7.36 -3.08
CA ALA A 177 4.48 6.50 -3.70
C ALA A 177 3.89 5.73 -4.88
N TYR A 178 4.77 5.46 -5.83
CA TYR A 178 4.42 4.74 -7.05
C TYR A 178 5.47 3.70 -7.40
N ARG A 179 5.03 2.70 -8.17
CA ARG A 179 5.88 1.69 -8.80
C ARG A 179 5.57 1.63 -10.29
N ALA A 180 6.60 1.77 -11.10
CA ALA A 180 6.50 1.65 -12.56
C ALA A 180 7.73 0.91 -13.10
N ASP A 181 7.62 0.37 -14.31
CA ASP A 181 8.78 -0.20 -14.98
C ASP A 181 9.68 0.93 -15.53
N LEU A 182 11.00 0.76 -15.39
CA LEU A 182 11.94 1.80 -15.81
C LEU A 182 11.84 2.12 -17.30
N HIS A 183 11.60 1.12 -18.16
CA HIS A 183 11.50 1.33 -19.60
C HIS A 183 10.37 2.30 -20.00
N ASP A 184 9.26 2.31 -19.26
CA ASP A 184 8.15 3.23 -19.49
C ASP A 184 8.48 4.64 -18.98
N VAL A 185 9.08 4.72 -17.78
CA VAL A 185 9.50 5.99 -17.16
C VAL A 185 10.70 6.62 -17.88
N ALA A 186 11.54 5.82 -18.56
CA ALA A 186 12.83 6.23 -19.12
C ALA A 186 12.97 5.90 -20.62
N SER A 187 11.92 6.09 -21.42
CA SER A 187 12.05 5.99 -22.87
C SER A 187 12.69 7.27 -23.45
N PRO A 188 13.79 7.16 -24.23
CA PRO A 188 14.41 8.29 -24.92
C PRO A 188 13.56 8.79 -26.11
N TRP A 189 12.58 8.00 -26.54
CA TRP A 189 11.72 8.30 -27.68
C TRP A 189 10.42 9.01 -27.30
N ILE A 190 10.12 9.13 -26.01
CA ILE A 190 8.91 9.75 -25.50
C ILE A 190 9.24 11.14 -24.99
N ARG A 191 8.66 12.17 -25.61
CA ARG A 191 8.82 13.57 -25.20
C ARG A 191 8.18 13.79 -23.84
N THR A 192 8.80 14.64 -23.05
CA THR A 192 8.34 15.01 -21.72
C THR A 192 7.51 16.28 -21.84
N ALA A 193 6.28 16.24 -21.35
CA ALA A 193 5.30 17.30 -21.52
C ALA A 193 5.64 18.55 -20.70
N ASN A 194 6.30 18.37 -19.55
CA ASN A 194 6.77 19.49 -18.73
C ASN A 194 8.12 19.15 -18.07
N VAL A 195 9.19 19.76 -18.58
CA VAL A 195 10.57 19.58 -18.08
C VAL A 195 10.70 20.07 -16.64
N LEU A 196 9.93 21.10 -16.25
CA LEU A 196 9.93 21.68 -14.91
C LEU A 196 9.31 20.76 -13.85
N LEU A 197 8.68 19.65 -14.22
CA LEU A 197 8.20 18.66 -13.24
C LEU A 197 9.20 17.50 -13.08
N GLN A 198 10.21 17.41 -13.92
CA GLN A 198 10.94 16.16 -14.14
C GLN A 198 12.45 16.23 -13.91
N LEU A 199 13.06 17.40 -13.78
CA LEU A 199 14.53 17.56 -13.71
C LEU A 199 15.19 16.74 -12.59
N ALA A 200 14.59 16.61 -11.39
CA ALA A 200 15.18 15.82 -10.31
C ALA A 200 15.19 14.30 -10.62
N GLU A 201 14.08 13.77 -11.13
CA GLU A 201 13.95 12.35 -11.50
C GLU A 201 14.73 12.03 -12.78
N PHE A 202 14.84 12.99 -13.70
CA PHE A 202 15.67 12.90 -14.90
C PHE A 202 17.17 12.91 -14.56
N LEU A 203 17.60 13.74 -13.60
CA LEU A 203 18.98 13.75 -13.10
C LEU A 203 19.30 12.47 -12.30
N GLU A 204 18.38 11.98 -11.46
CA GLU A 204 18.54 10.70 -10.75
C GLU A 204 18.61 9.51 -11.72
N MET A 205 17.87 9.58 -12.83
CA MET A 205 17.88 8.64 -13.95
C MET A 205 19.19 8.71 -14.78
N LEU A 206 19.77 9.90 -15.00
CA LEU A 206 21.07 10.08 -15.63
C LEU A 206 22.23 9.56 -14.76
N MET A 207 22.08 9.60 -13.43
CA MET A 207 23.17 9.28 -12.50
C MET A 207 23.38 7.78 -12.18
N ARG A 208 22.51 6.80 -12.54
CA ARG A 208 22.71 5.39 -12.07
C ARG A 208 22.30 4.23 -13.00
N LYS A 209 23.32 3.41 -13.33
CA LYS A 209 23.57 1.96 -13.00
C LYS A 209 22.43 0.90 -13.00
N LYS A 210 21.17 1.21 -13.34
CA LYS A 210 20.07 0.23 -13.34
C LYS A 210 19.75 -0.23 -14.77
N GLY A 211 19.69 -1.55 -14.99
CA GLY A 211 19.32 -2.12 -16.29
C GLY A 211 17.85 -1.86 -16.65
N ARG A 212 17.51 -1.88 -17.95
CA ARG A 212 16.16 -1.57 -18.48
C ARG A 212 15.02 -2.41 -17.89
N ARG A 213 15.30 -3.59 -17.33
CA ARG A 213 14.32 -4.50 -16.70
C ARG A 213 14.04 -4.19 -15.22
N VAL A 214 14.71 -3.20 -14.65
CA VAL A 214 14.57 -2.83 -13.23
C VAL A 214 13.32 -1.98 -13.02
N LYS A 215 12.68 -2.13 -11.87
CA LYS A 215 11.49 -1.34 -11.49
C LYS A 215 11.91 -0.09 -10.73
N VAL A 216 11.26 1.03 -11.07
CA VAL A 216 11.40 2.27 -10.31
C VAL A 216 10.40 2.26 -9.18
N LYS A 217 10.87 2.62 -7.99
CA LYS A 217 10.06 2.89 -6.81
C LYS A 217 10.48 4.26 -6.33
N ASN A 218 9.53 5.19 -6.24
CA ASN A 218 9.79 6.53 -5.72
C ASN A 218 8.78 6.88 -4.63
N LYS A 219 9.21 7.71 -3.68
CA LYS A 219 8.38 8.29 -2.63
C LYS A 219 8.49 9.80 -2.72
N ALA A 220 7.36 10.46 -2.82
CA ALA A 220 7.22 11.90 -2.77
C ALA A 220 6.71 12.27 -1.36
N ARG A 221 7.40 13.19 -0.68
CA ARG A 221 6.88 13.78 0.56
C ARG A 221 5.70 14.66 0.17
N GLY A 222 4.52 14.38 0.70
CA GLY A 222 3.35 15.23 0.56
C GLY A 222 3.52 16.42 1.51
N HIS A 223 2.96 16.31 2.70
CA HIS A 223 3.01 17.35 3.73
C HIS A 223 2.76 16.73 5.12
N TYR A 224 2.84 17.57 6.16
CA TYR A 224 2.41 17.20 7.51
C TYR A 224 1.00 17.71 7.73
N GLY A 225 0.08 16.79 8.03
CA GLY A 225 -1.35 17.07 8.11
C GLY A 225 -2.06 16.18 9.11
N THR A 226 -3.39 16.18 9.03
CA THR A 226 -4.24 15.33 9.86
C THR A 226 -4.81 14.21 8.99
N ILE A 227 -4.84 12.97 9.49
CA ILE A 227 -5.42 11.88 8.71
C ILE A 227 -6.95 12.05 8.71
N GLY A 228 -7.50 12.31 7.53
CA GLY A 228 -8.93 12.41 7.26
C GLY A 228 -9.19 12.28 5.77
N TYR A 229 -10.43 11.93 5.40
CA TYR A 229 -10.83 11.75 4.00
C TYR A 229 -10.73 13.05 3.18
N ASP A 230 -11.02 14.19 3.82
CA ASP A 230 -10.95 15.52 3.19
C ASP A 230 -9.53 16.11 3.17
N GLU A 231 -8.54 15.42 3.75
CA GLU A 231 -7.18 15.95 3.85
C GLU A 231 -6.57 16.10 2.44
N PRO A 232 -6.13 17.32 2.05
CA PRO A 232 -5.57 17.56 0.74
C PRO A 232 -4.15 17.00 0.67
N ILE A 233 -3.93 15.98 -0.13
CA ILE A 233 -2.62 15.34 -0.28
C ILE A 233 -1.95 15.81 -1.56
N HIS A 234 -0.71 16.28 -1.43
CA HIS A 234 0.08 16.68 -2.58
C HIS A 234 0.45 15.49 -3.46
N THR A 235 -0.06 15.54 -4.69
CA THR A 235 0.10 14.54 -5.73
C THR A 235 1.10 14.99 -6.78
N ILE A 236 1.13 16.28 -7.11
CA ILE A 236 2.05 16.87 -8.07
C ILE A 236 3.10 17.67 -7.31
N ILE A 237 4.37 17.32 -7.55
CA ILE A 237 5.51 17.98 -6.95
C ILE A 237 6.45 18.40 -8.07
N ASN A 238 6.90 19.66 -8.03
CA ASN A 238 7.87 20.21 -8.97
C ASN A 238 9.29 19.76 -8.58
N ILE A 239 10.27 19.95 -9.48
CA ILE A 239 11.70 19.75 -9.25
C ILE A 239 12.20 20.39 -7.96
N ASN A 240 11.68 21.58 -7.63
CA ASN A 240 12.06 22.30 -6.42
C ASN A 240 11.48 21.67 -5.14
N LEU A 241 10.86 20.50 -5.26
CA LEU A 241 10.11 19.81 -4.21
C LEU A 241 8.96 20.67 -3.66
N THR A 242 8.48 21.63 -4.46
CA THR A 242 7.33 22.44 -4.13
C THR A 242 6.06 21.73 -4.58
N PRO A 243 5.06 21.56 -3.71
CA PRO A 243 3.77 21.01 -4.10
C PRO A 243 3.11 21.98 -5.09
N VAL A 244 2.58 21.43 -6.18
CA VAL A 244 1.88 22.20 -7.23
C VAL A 244 0.38 21.99 -7.13
N ASP A 245 -0.03 20.75 -6.88
CA ASP A 245 -1.43 20.37 -6.83
C ASP A 245 -1.68 19.31 -5.76
N SER A 246 -2.93 19.21 -5.34
CA SER A 246 -3.39 18.28 -4.32
C SER A 246 -4.80 17.79 -4.56
N LEU A 247 -5.02 16.52 -4.27
CA LEU A 247 -6.35 15.92 -4.21
C LEU A 247 -6.69 15.50 -2.78
N PRO A 248 -7.97 15.52 -2.40
CA PRO A 248 -8.38 14.99 -1.11
C PRO A 248 -8.12 13.48 -1.07
N LEU A 249 -7.83 12.97 0.12
CA LEU A 249 -7.53 11.56 0.34
C LEU A 249 -8.65 10.63 -0.18
N ASP A 250 -9.90 11.03 -0.04
CA ASP A 250 -11.06 10.28 -0.55
C ASP A 250 -10.96 10.04 -2.06
N THR A 251 -10.65 11.06 -2.84
CA THR A 251 -10.45 10.94 -4.29
C THR A 251 -9.27 10.02 -4.62
N LEU A 252 -8.19 10.07 -3.83
CA LEU A 252 -7.02 9.22 -4.05
C LEU A 252 -7.26 7.74 -3.76
N LEU A 253 -8.09 7.44 -2.76
CA LEU A 253 -8.46 6.08 -2.38
C LEU A 253 -9.58 5.53 -3.28
N GLY A 254 -10.61 6.33 -3.54
CA GLY A 254 -11.78 5.96 -4.34
C GLY A 254 -11.52 5.95 -5.85
N ASN A 255 -10.70 6.87 -6.36
CA ASN A 255 -10.39 7.01 -7.78
C ASN A 255 -8.89 6.90 -8.08
N THR A 256 -8.40 5.68 -8.02
CA THR A 256 -6.99 5.36 -8.35
C THR A 256 -6.54 5.82 -9.74
N TYR A 257 -7.46 6.03 -10.69
CA TYR A 257 -7.11 6.54 -12.02
C TYR A 257 -6.76 8.03 -12.01
N GLU A 258 -7.50 8.85 -11.25
CA GLU A 258 -7.16 10.27 -11.08
C GLU A 258 -5.82 10.42 -10.38
N PHE A 259 -5.56 9.61 -9.34
CA PHE A 259 -4.26 9.58 -8.70
C PHE A 259 -3.14 9.20 -9.67
N ALA A 260 -3.38 8.19 -10.52
CA ALA A 260 -2.42 7.79 -11.54
C ALA A 260 -2.17 8.90 -12.57
N ARG A 261 -3.22 9.61 -12.98
CA ARG A 261 -3.14 10.72 -13.92
C ARG A 261 -2.31 11.87 -13.36
N GLU A 262 -2.57 12.31 -12.14
CA GLU A 262 -1.79 13.38 -11.53
C GLU A 262 -0.35 12.98 -11.28
N LYS A 263 -0.10 11.73 -10.87
CA LYS A 263 1.27 11.23 -10.78
C LYS A 263 1.95 11.18 -12.14
N ALA A 264 1.26 10.77 -13.20
CA ALA A 264 1.80 10.83 -14.55
C ALA A 264 2.15 12.27 -14.97
N ILE A 265 1.32 13.25 -14.60
CA ILE A 265 1.58 14.68 -14.82
C ILE A 265 2.81 15.13 -14.02
N SER A 266 2.93 14.73 -12.74
CA SER A 266 4.09 15.01 -11.90
C SER A 266 5.39 14.44 -12.46
N LEU A 267 5.34 13.34 -13.21
CA LEU A 267 6.49 12.78 -13.93
C LEU A 267 6.73 13.46 -15.30
N GLY A 268 5.94 14.47 -15.65
CA GLY A 268 5.97 15.13 -16.94
C GLY A 268 5.53 14.24 -18.11
N ARG A 269 4.81 13.14 -17.84
CA ARG A 269 4.43 12.12 -18.85
C ARG A 269 3.00 11.62 -18.62
N PRO A 270 1.97 12.36 -19.05
CA PRO A 270 0.56 11.99 -18.80
C PRO A 270 0.17 10.62 -19.36
N GLU A 271 0.84 10.15 -20.41
CA GLU A 271 0.66 8.82 -21.01
C GLU A 271 0.98 7.65 -20.04
N LEU A 272 1.74 7.90 -18.96
CA LEU A 272 2.07 6.88 -17.97
C LEU A 272 0.91 6.53 -17.03
N ALA A 273 -0.20 7.26 -17.06
CA ALA A 273 -1.33 7.06 -16.15
C ALA A 273 -1.84 5.61 -16.15
N THR A 274 -1.79 4.92 -17.30
CA THR A 274 -2.24 3.51 -17.44
C THR A 274 -1.15 2.47 -17.17
N LYS A 275 0.10 2.90 -16.95
CA LYS A 275 1.27 2.03 -16.86
C LYS A 275 1.83 1.86 -15.44
N PHE A 276 1.27 2.56 -14.46
CA PHE A 276 1.66 2.35 -13.07
C PHE A 276 1.26 0.94 -12.59
N ILE A 277 2.20 0.25 -11.95
CA ILE A 277 2.00 -1.09 -11.39
C ILE A 277 1.31 -1.00 -10.02
N ALA A 278 1.69 0.00 -9.23
CA ALA A 278 1.10 0.26 -7.92
C ALA A 278 1.21 1.74 -7.58
N LEU A 279 0.16 2.26 -6.97
CA LEU A 279 0.06 3.61 -6.42
C LEU A 279 -0.51 3.47 -5.00
N ALA A 280 0.07 4.20 -4.06
CA ALA A 280 -0.41 4.19 -2.69
C ALA A 280 -0.06 5.48 -1.97
N VAL A 281 -0.91 5.83 -1.01
CA VAL A 281 -0.66 6.87 -0.02
C VAL A 281 -0.16 6.19 1.25
N PHE A 282 0.82 6.81 1.89
CA PHE A 282 1.46 6.34 3.10
C PHE A 282 1.47 7.43 4.16
N ALA A 283 1.35 7.04 5.42
CA ALA A 283 1.41 7.93 6.57
C ALA A 283 2.47 7.47 7.56
N ILE A 284 3.20 8.43 8.14
CA ILE A 284 3.99 8.21 9.34
C ILE A 284 3.27 8.94 10.50
N PRO A 285 2.55 8.21 11.35
CA PRO A 285 1.77 8.80 12.43
C PRO A 285 2.68 9.39 13.51
N GLU A 286 2.30 10.56 14.04
CA GLU A 286 2.85 11.23 15.21
C GLU A 286 4.37 11.10 15.38
N ARG A 287 5.09 11.30 14.29
CA ARG A 287 6.54 11.39 14.35
C ARG A 287 6.88 12.60 15.23
N ARG A 288 7.68 12.43 16.29
CA ARG A 288 8.36 13.55 16.96
C ARG A 288 9.28 14.18 15.94
N VAL A 289 8.75 15.12 15.15
CA VAL A 289 9.55 15.92 14.23
C VAL A 289 10.33 16.89 15.11
N PHE A 290 11.48 16.45 15.62
CA PHE A 290 12.57 17.27 16.20
C PHE A 290 13.07 18.37 15.24
N LYS A 291 12.41 18.56 14.10
CA LYS A 291 12.83 19.34 12.94
C LYS A 291 11.90 20.50 12.60
N LYS A 292 10.65 20.58 13.09
CA LYS A 292 9.74 21.65 12.64
C LYS A 292 10.23 23.01 13.14
N TYR A 293 10.62 23.09 14.41
CA TYR A 293 11.22 24.29 14.99
C TYR A 293 12.51 24.67 14.26
N THR A 294 13.47 23.75 14.12
CA THR A 294 14.74 24.02 13.44
C THR A 294 14.61 24.36 11.95
N PHE A 295 13.69 23.76 11.18
CA PHE A 295 13.51 24.17 9.78
C PHE A 295 12.78 25.52 9.65
N GLU A 296 11.97 25.92 10.62
CA GLU A 296 11.31 27.22 10.63
C GLU A 296 12.23 28.32 11.20
N THR A 297 13.16 27.99 12.10
CA THR A 297 14.00 28.96 12.84
C THR A 297 15.47 29.00 12.44
N ASP A 298 16.01 27.98 11.77
CA ASP A 298 17.44 27.92 11.40
C ASP A 298 17.67 28.58 10.03
N ASP A 299 18.44 29.67 10.00
CA ASP A 299 18.64 30.54 8.83
C ASP A 299 19.25 29.81 7.61
N LEU A 300 19.90 28.67 7.84
CA LEU A 300 20.46 27.81 6.79
C LEU A 300 19.42 26.88 6.12
N PHE A 301 18.31 26.57 6.82
CA PHE A 301 17.32 25.58 6.40
C PHE A 301 15.91 26.15 6.20
N SER A 302 15.66 27.39 6.60
CA SER A 302 14.38 28.06 6.39
C SER A 302 14.09 28.25 4.90
N TYR A 303 12.89 27.83 4.49
CA TYR A 303 12.41 27.91 3.10
C TYR A 303 12.36 29.35 2.59
N THR A 304 12.23 30.31 3.51
CA THR A 304 12.21 31.77 3.27
C THR A 304 13.58 32.31 2.81
N TYR A 305 14.71 31.76 3.30
CA TYR A 305 16.04 32.27 2.95
C TYR A 305 16.52 31.83 1.55
N ARG A 306 16.04 30.68 1.04
CA ARG A 306 16.39 30.20 -0.30
C ARG A 306 15.72 31.00 -1.42
N VAL A 307 14.58 31.63 -1.16
CA VAL A 307 13.80 32.39 -2.16
C VAL A 307 14.34 33.81 -2.33
N THR A 308 14.99 34.38 -1.32
CA THR A 308 15.48 35.78 -1.37
C THR A 308 16.90 35.93 -1.93
N LYS A 309 17.75 34.88 -1.89
CA LYS A 309 19.17 35.01 -2.29
C LYS A 309 19.48 34.76 -3.76
N HIS A 310 18.55 34.25 -4.57
CA HIS A 310 18.75 34.07 -6.01
C HIS A 310 17.67 34.79 -6.81
N ARG A 311 17.67 36.12 -6.73
CA ARG A 311 17.25 36.95 -7.86
C ARG A 311 18.36 36.87 -8.90
N TYR A 312 18.12 36.13 -9.98
CA TYR A 312 18.98 36.16 -11.15
C TYR A 312 18.93 37.57 -11.75
N TRP A 313 20.05 38.28 -11.66
CA TRP A 313 20.51 39.16 -12.73
C TRP A 313 21.33 38.30 -13.69
#